data_AF-A0ABD1VC63-F1
#
_entry.id   AF-A0ABD1VC63-F1
#
_cell.length_a   1.000
_cell.length_b   1.000
_cell.length_c   1.000
_cell.angle_alpha   90.00
_cell.angle_beta   90.00
_cell.angle_gamma   90.00
#
_symmetry.space_group_name_H-M   'P 1'
#
loop_
_entity.id
_entity.type
_entity.pdbx_description
1 polymer ?
#
loop_
_entity_poly.entity_id
_entity_poly.type
_entity_poly.pdbx_seq_one_letter_code
_entity_poly.pdbx_strand_id
1 'polypeptide(L)'
;MAEGHQLQKRTLDEAKILLAGMPSKLSGTKKYTVMTPSLPQRLARSASNLEMELRNWRACFDSWIVSQRSYVQALTGWLLRCVRSDADKSKIPFSPRRSSGAPPIFTICIQWSRFLDTTREVPVLEGLDFFAAGVGSLYAQQLREDSRKNLGG
;
A
#
# COMPACT_ATOMS: atom_id res chain seq x y z
N MET A 1 62.09 -0.63 -1.87
CA MET A 1 61.78 -0.51 -0.42
C MET A 1 60.78 0.60 -0.09
N ALA A 2 60.69 1.69 -0.87
CA ALA A 2 59.75 2.79 -0.58
C ALA A 2 58.26 2.45 -0.84
N GLU A 3 57.97 1.59 -1.81
CA GLU A 3 56.58 1.28 -2.22
C GLU A 3 55.80 0.48 -1.17
N GLY A 4 56.43 -0.48 -0.50
CA GLY A 4 55.80 -1.24 0.58
C GLY A 4 55.41 -0.34 1.76
N HIS A 5 56.23 0.67 2.06
CA HIS A 5 55.95 1.64 3.12
C HIS A 5 54.76 2.55 2.78
N GLN A 6 54.60 2.91 1.51
CA GLN A 6 53.45 3.70 1.04
C GLN A 6 52.16 2.88 1.09
N LEU A 7 52.22 1.60 0.70
CA LEU A 7 51.07 0.71 0.75
C LEU A 7 50.61 0.50 2.19
N GLN A 8 51.54 0.19 3.10
CA GLN A 8 51.24 0.01 4.51
C GLN A 8 50.66 1.28 5.15
N LYS A 9 51.18 2.45 4.77
CA LYS A 9 50.64 3.74 5.23
C LYS A 9 49.22 3.99 4.73
N ARG A 10 48.95 3.69 3.46
CA ARG A 10 47.60 3.80 2.88
C ARG A 10 46.61 2.83 3.54
N THR A 11 47.01 1.57 3.75
CA THR A 11 46.18 0.59 4.45
C THR A 11 45.90 0.99 5.91
N LEU A 12 46.89 1.55 6.60
CA LEU A 12 46.71 2.08 7.95
C LEU A 12 45.74 3.26 7.97
N ASP A 13 45.84 4.18 7.02
CA ASP A 13 44.99 5.37 6.95
C ASP A 13 43.55 5.01 6.53
N GLU A 14 43.36 4.01 5.67
CA GLU A 14 42.05 3.43 5.34
C GLU A 14 41.45 2.71 6.56
N ALA A 15 42.23 1.92 7.28
CA ALA A 15 41.80 1.26 8.51
C ALA A 15 41.42 2.26 9.60
N LYS A 16 42.13 3.39 9.71
CA LYS A 16 41.78 4.49 10.62
C LYS A 16 40.46 5.15 10.28
N ILE A 17 40.13 5.32 9.00
CA ILE A 17 38.81 5.87 8.58
C ILE A 17 37.69 4.90 8.97
N LEU A 18 37.91 3.60 8.75
CA LEU A 18 36.97 2.54 9.13
C LEU A 18 36.79 2.46 10.66
N LEU A 19 37.87 2.65 11.42
CA LEU A 19 37.85 2.67 12.88
C LEU A 19 37.32 4.00 13.46
N ALA A 20 37.54 5.14 12.80
CA ALA A 20 36.97 6.43 13.17
C ALA A 20 35.44 6.49 12.97
N GLY A 21 34.89 5.56 12.18
CA GLY A 21 33.45 5.29 12.09
C GLY A 21 32.88 4.48 13.26
N MET A 22 33.71 3.97 14.18
CA MET A 22 33.25 3.32 15.41
C MET A 22 33.13 4.35 16.54
N PRO A 23 32.00 4.41 17.27
CA PRO A 23 31.82 5.41 18.32
C PRO A 23 32.60 5.02 19.57
N SER A 24 33.84 5.50 19.70
CA SER A 24 34.49 5.62 21.01
C SER A 24 33.99 6.89 21.69
N LYS A 25 33.29 6.71 22.80
CA LYS A 25 32.86 7.79 23.69
C LYS A 25 34.06 8.64 24.10
N LEU A 26 34.00 9.96 23.89
CA LEU A 26 34.41 10.99 24.85
C LEU A 26 34.16 12.41 24.28
N SER A 27 33.25 13.13 24.94
CA SER A 27 33.29 14.57 25.24
C SER A 27 33.47 15.61 24.12
N GLY A 28 32.35 16.25 23.76
CA GLY A 28 32.24 17.72 23.79
C GLY A 28 32.72 18.53 22.59
N THR A 29 31.85 18.75 21.59
CA THR A 29 31.59 20.09 21.03
C THR A 29 30.35 20.07 20.13
N LYS A 30 29.38 20.95 20.41
CA LYS A 30 28.22 21.19 19.53
C LYS A 30 28.71 21.81 18.21
N LYS A 31 28.65 21.06 17.12
CA LYS A 31 28.57 21.60 15.76
C LYS A 31 27.38 20.95 15.08
N TYR A 32 26.54 21.77 14.47
CA TYR A 32 25.32 21.41 13.74
C TYR A 32 25.63 20.28 12.75
N THR A 33 25.41 19.05 13.21
CA THR A 33 25.45 17.88 12.36
C THR A 33 24.07 17.82 11.74
N VAL A 34 23.98 18.11 10.44
CA VAL A 34 22.87 17.61 9.63
C VAL A 34 22.95 16.10 9.78
N MET A 35 22.19 15.58 10.75
CA MET A 35 22.18 14.19 11.15
C MET A 35 21.61 13.39 10.00
N THR A 36 22.50 12.82 9.18
CA THR A 36 22.13 11.71 8.33
C THR A 36 21.67 10.60 9.29
N PRO A 37 20.38 10.20 9.27
CA PRO A 37 19.90 9.19 10.21
C PRO A 37 20.65 7.88 9.97
N SER A 38 20.95 7.16 11.04
CA SER A 38 21.60 5.85 10.92
C SER A 38 20.74 4.92 10.06
N LEU A 39 21.36 3.96 9.37
CA LEU A 39 20.63 3.01 8.52
C LEU A 39 19.44 2.35 9.24
N PRO A 40 19.53 1.92 10.52
CA PRO A 40 18.39 1.42 11.29
C PRO A 40 17.26 2.43 11.45
N GLN A 41 17.56 3.70 11.73
CA GLN A 41 16.56 4.77 11.87
C GLN A 41 15.85 5.06 10.54
N ARG A 42 16.57 4.99 9.41
CA ARG A 42 15.99 5.14 8.07
C ARG A 42 15.05 3.98 7.75
N LEU A 43 15.46 2.75 8.03
CA LEU A 43 14.63 1.56 7.83
C LEU A 43 13.38 1.58 8.71
N ALA A 44 13.53 1.98 9.97
CA ALA A 44 12.42 2.16 10.91
C ALA A 44 11.41 3.20 10.39
N ARG A 45 11.88 4.35 9.91
CA ARG A 45 11.01 5.37 9.30
C ARG A 45 10.33 4.87 8.02
N SER A 46 11.05 4.16 7.16
CA SER A 46 10.46 3.57 5.94
C SER A 46 9.38 2.53 6.27
N ALA A 47 9.61 1.70 7.29
CA ALA A 47 8.62 0.72 7.76
C ALA A 47 7.37 1.41 8.32
N SER A 48 7.53 2.45 9.14
CA SER A 48 6.40 3.23 9.66
C SER A 48 5.59 3.91 8.53
N ASN A 49 6.26 4.48 7.52
CA ASN A 49 5.58 5.06 6.36
C ASN A 49 4.83 3.98 5.57
N LEU A 50 5.45 2.82 5.34
CA LEU A 50 4.81 1.71 4.64
C LEU A 50 3.57 1.21 5.39
N GLU A 51 3.62 1.07 6.72
CA GLU A 51 2.45 0.71 7.52
C GLU A 51 1.31 1.71 7.31
N MET A 52 1.61 3.01 7.33
CA MET A 52 0.62 4.06 7.13
C MET A 52 -0.02 3.98 5.73
N GLU A 53 0.80 3.81 4.69
CA GLU A 53 0.31 3.68 3.31
C GLU A 53 -0.53 2.41 3.13
N LEU A 54 -0.18 1.30 3.78
CA LEU A 54 -0.99 0.07 3.73
C LEU A 54 -2.36 0.25 4.37
N ARG A 55 -2.43 0.95 5.51
CA ARG A 55 -3.71 1.27 6.17
C ARG A 55 -4.55 2.21 5.31
N ASN A 56 -3.92 3.20 4.68
CA ASN A 56 -4.59 4.10 3.74
C ASN A 56 -5.12 3.31 2.54
N TRP A 57 -4.30 2.46 1.93
CA TRP A 57 -4.71 1.63 0.81
C TRP A 57 -5.87 0.69 1.17
N ARG A 58 -5.83 0.08 2.36
CA ARG A 58 -6.93 -0.73 2.90
C ARG A 58 -8.23 0.07 2.98
N ALA A 59 -8.19 1.30 3.51
CA ALA A 59 -9.37 2.16 3.60
C ALA A 59 -9.88 2.61 2.21
N CYS A 60 -8.98 2.97 1.30
CA CYS A 60 -9.34 3.32 -0.07
C CYS A 60 -9.96 2.13 -0.82
N PHE A 61 -9.41 0.93 -0.65
CA PHE A 61 -9.93 -0.28 -1.28
C PHE A 61 -11.34 -0.63 -0.79
N ASP A 62 -11.56 -0.54 0.53
CA ASP A 62 -12.87 -0.74 1.16
C ASP A 62 -13.93 0.23 0.61
N SER A 63 -13.58 1.53 0.57
CA SER A 63 -14.46 2.55 -0.01
C SER A 63 -14.71 2.32 -1.51
N TRP A 64 -13.68 1.94 -2.26
CA TRP A 64 -13.78 1.66 -3.68
C TRP A 64 -14.72 0.49 -3.96
N ILE A 65 -14.59 -0.64 -3.25
CA ILE A 65 -15.43 -1.82 -3.51
C ILE A 65 -16.90 -1.55 -3.15
N VAL A 66 -17.17 -0.82 -2.06
CA VAL A 66 -18.52 -0.37 -1.70
C VAL A 66 -19.10 0.55 -2.77
N SER A 67 -18.29 1.47 -3.30
CA SER A 67 -18.69 2.39 -4.37
C SER A 67 -19.00 1.65 -5.67
N GLN A 68 -18.19 0.66 -6.06
CA GLN A 68 -18.42 -0.18 -7.24
C GLN A 68 -19.74 -0.93 -7.13
N ARG A 69 -20.03 -1.56 -5.98
CA ARG A 69 -21.29 -2.27 -5.77
C ARG A 69 -22.49 -1.34 -5.86
N SER A 70 -22.43 -0.20 -5.18
CA SER A 70 -23.52 0.79 -5.18
C SER A 70 -23.80 1.31 -6.59
N TYR A 71 -22.75 1.62 -7.36
CA TYR A 71 -22.87 2.08 -8.74
C TYR A 71 -23.54 1.04 -9.64
N VAL A 72 -23.08 -0.22 -9.60
CA VAL A 72 -23.61 -1.29 -10.46
C VAL A 72 -25.04 -1.66 -10.06
N GLN A 73 -25.38 -1.64 -8.78
CA GLN A 73 -26.75 -1.84 -8.29
C GLN A 73 -27.68 -0.72 -8.77
N ALA A 74 -27.25 0.54 -8.69
CA ALA A 74 -28.01 1.68 -9.18
C ALA A 74 -28.25 1.60 -10.70
N LEU A 75 -27.20 1.27 -11.47
CA LEU A 75 -27.28 1.10 -12.92
C LEU A 75 -28.23 -0.04 -13.30
N THR A 76 -28.09 -1.20 -12.65
CA THR A 76 -28.96 -2.37 -12.91
C THR A 76 -30.41 -2.09 -12.55
N GLY A 77 -30.65 -1.41 -11.42
CA GLY A 77 -31.99 -0.98 -11.01
C GLY A 77 -32.61 0.04 -11.96
N TRP A 78 -31.84 0.99 -12.50
CA TRP A 78 -32.29 1.92 -13.53
C TRP A 78 -32.66 1.21 -14.82
N LEU A 79 -31.79 0.31 -15.31
CA LEU A 79 -32.04 -0.49 -16.50
C LEU A 79 -33.33 -1.32 -16.39
N LEU A 80 -33.54 -2.03 -15.28
CA LEU A 80 -34.77 -2.83 -15.08
C LEU A 80 -36.05 -1.98 -15.17
N ARG A 81 -36.01 -0.71 -14.77
CA ARG A 81 -37.14 0.22 -14.94
C ARG A 81 -37.36 0.61 -16.40
N CYS A 82 -36.30 0.80 -17.18
CA CYS A 82 -36.40 1.08 -18.62
C CYS A 82 -37.11 -0.07 -19.37
N VAL A 83 -36.76 -1.33 -19.08
CA VAL A 83 -37.40 -2.51 -19.71
C VAL A 83 -38.88 -2.60 -19.35
N ARG A 84 -39.25 -2.37 -18.08
CA ARG A 84 -40.65 -2.38 -17.63
C ARG A 84 -41.48 -1.27 -18.30
N SER A 85 -40.91 -0.08 -18.47
CA SER A 85 -41.57 1.06 -19.13
C SER A 85 -41.86 0.79 -20.61
N ASP A 86 -41.02 0.02 -21.30
CA ASP A 86 -41.25 -0.36 -22.71
C ASP A 86 -42.29 -1.48 -22.87
N ALA A 87 -42.39 -2.39 -21.89
CA ALA A 87 -43.36 -3.48 -21.90
C ALA A 87 -44.80 -2.98 -21.73
N ASP A 88 -45.02 -1.93 -20.92
CA ASP A 88 -46.34 -1.34 -20.69
C ASP A 88 -46.87 -0.55 -21.91
N LYS A 89 -46.01 -0.23 -22.88
CA LYS A 89 -46.35 0.52 -24.10
C LYS A 89 -46.66 -0.35 -25.31
N SER A 90 -46.72 -1.68 -25.17
CA SER A 90 -46.89 -2.61 -26.30
C SER A 90 -48.35 -2.91 -26.69
N LYS A 91 -49.16 -1.87 -26.92
CA LYS A 91 -50.43 -1.97 -27.68
C LYS A 91 -50.49 -0.98 -28.85
N ILE A 92 -49.40 -0.80 -29.59
CA ILE A 92 -49.41 -0.06 -30.86
C ILE A 92 -48.98 -1.01 -31.99
N PRO A 93 -49.83 -1.33 -33.00
CA PRO A 93 -49.65 -2.52 -33.85
C PRO A 93 -48.63 -2.39 -34.99
N PHE A 94 -47.95 -1.24 -35.17
CA PHE A 94 -47.28 -0.93 -36.44
C PHE A 94 -45.87 -0.34 -36.27
N SER A 95 -44.90 -1.14 -35.81
CA SER A 95 -43.48 -0.79 -36.04
C SER A 95 -42.69 -2.03 -36.49
N PRO A 96 -42.22 -2.10 -37.75
CA PRO A 96 -41.55 -3.26 -38.33
C PRO A 96 -40.15 -3.59 -37.78
N ARG A 97 -39.70 -2.90 -36.72
CA ARG A 97 -38.29 -2.94 -36.30
C ARG A 97 -38.16 -3.02 -34.78
N ARG A 98 -38.49 -4.17 -34.18
CA ARG A 98 -37.96 -4.50 -32.84
C ARG A 98 -37.56 -5.97 -32.80
N SER A 99 -36.26 -6.19 -32.94
CA SER A 99 -35.56 -7.43 -32.64
C SER A 99 -36.05 -7.99 -31.30
N SER A 100 -36.58 -9.20 -31.35
CA SER A 100 -36.96 -10.01 -30.20
C SER A 100 -35.72 -10.25 -29.32
N GLY A 101 -35.55 -9.47 -28.25
CA GLY A 101 -34.46 -9.64 -27.29
C GLY A 101 -34.15 -8.38 -26.50
N ALA A 102 -33.96 -8.52 -25.19
CA ALA A 102 -33.41 -7.45 -24.35
C ALA A 102 -32.05 -7.01 -24.92
N PRO A 103 -31.77 -5.70 -25.06
CA PRO A 103 -30.49 -5.24 -25.55
C PRO A 103 -29.30 -5.87 -24.79
N PRO A 104 -28.20 -6.27 -25.45
CA PRO A 104 -27.09 -6.99 -24.82
C PRO A 104 -26.51 -6.32 -23.56
N ILE A 105 -26.60 -5.00 -23.47
CA ILE A 105 -26.16 -4.21 -22.31
C ILE A 105 -26.88 -4.60 -21.01
N PHE A 106 -28.16 -5.03 -21.07
CA PHE A 106 -28.90 -5.48 -19.89
C PHE A 106 -28.28 -6.72 -19.28
N THR A 107 -27.93 -7.69 -20.12
CA THR A 107 -27.28 -8.93 -19.68
C THR A 107 -25.93 -8.64 -19.05
N ILE A 108 -25.13 -7.76 -19.64
CA ILE A 108 -23.81 -7.37 -19.12
C ILE A 108 -23.95 -6.74 -17.73
N CYS A 109 -24.85 -5.78 -17.53
CA CYS A 109 -25.03 -5.13 -16.24
C CYS A 109 -25.51 -6.11 -15.15
N ILE A 110 -26.45 -7.01 -15.49
CA ILE A 110 -26.92 -8.05 -14.55
C ILE A 110 -25.79 -9.03 -14.19
N GLN A 111 -24.99 -9.45 -15.18
CA GLN A 111 -23.83 -10.31 -14.93
C GLN A 111 -22.78 -9.63 -14.07
N TRP A 112 -22.48 -8.36 -14.33
CA TRP A 112 -21.57 -7.55 -13.52
C TRP A 112 -22.07 -7.39 -12.08
N SER A 113 -23.37 -7.13 -11.88
CA SER A 113 -23.95 -7.05 -10.54
C SER A 113 -23.76 -8.36 -9.78
N ARG A 114 -24.14 -9.48 -10.40
CA ARG A 114 -23.99 -10.82 -9.80
C ARG A 114 -22.54 -11.14 -9.48
N PHE A 115 -21.62 -10.80 -10.38
CA PHE A 115 -20.19 -10.99 -10.16
C PHE A 115 -19.72 -10.22 -8.92
N LEU A 116 -20.05 -8.94 -8.80
CA LEU A 116 -19.69 -8.12 -7.64
C LEU A 116 -20.32 -8.59 -6.33
N ASP A 117 -21.51 -9.18 -6.37
CA ASP A 117 -22.16 -9.80 -5.21
C ASP A 117 -21.42 -11.08 -4.75
N THR A 118 -20.75 -11.79 -5.67
CA THR A 118 -19.96 -12.99 -5.34
C THR A 118 -18.54 -12.71 -4.88
N THR A 119 -18.01 -11.53 -5.19
CA THR A 119 -16.66 -11.12 -4.78
C THR A 119 -16.58 -11.04 -3.26
N ARG A 120 -15.51 -11.62 -2.69
CA ARG A 120 -15.20 -11.54 -1.25
C ARG A 120 -14.00 -10.62 -1.05
N GLU A 121 -14.26 -9.41 -0.59
CA GLU A 121 -13.26 -8.39 -0.27
C GLU A 121 -12.61 -8.61 1.10
N VAL A 122 -13.30 -9.28 2.01
CA VAL A 122 -12.86 -9.48 3.41
C VAL A 122 -11.44 -10.07 3.50
N PRO A 123 -11.08 -11.14 2.76
CA PRO A 123 -9.72 -11.69 2.84
C PRO A 123 -8.63 -10.71 2.37
N VAL A 124 -8.96 -9.81 1.44
CA VAL A 124 -8.03 -8.77 0.97
C VAL A 124 -7.83 -7.73 2.07
N LEU A 125 -8.93 -7.26 2.68
CA LEU A 125 -8.87 -6.31 3.79
C LEU A 125 -8.08 -6.87 4.97
N GLU A 126 -8.37 -8.11 5.37
CA GLU A 126 -7.64 -8.81 6.44
C GLU A 126 -6.17 -9.02 6.08
N GLY A 127 -5.85 -9.35 4.83
CA GLY A 127 -4.47 -9.49 4.36
C GLY A 127 -3.70 -8.18 4.43
N LEU A 128 -4.33 -7.04 4.10
CA LEU A 128 -3.73 -5.71 4.22
C LEU A 128 -3.51 -5.31 5.68
N ASP A 129 -4.50 -5.57 6.54
CA ASP A 129 -4.39 -5.30 7.98
C ASP A 129 -3.30 -6.17 8.63
N PHE A 130 -3.22 -7.45 8.25
CA PHE A 130 -2.16 -8.36 8.70
C PHE A 130 -0.78 -7.90 8.23
N PHE A 131 -0.65 -7.51 6.96
CA PHE A 131 0.63 -7.04 6.43
C PHE A 131 1.07 -5.73 7.10
N ALA A 132 0.16 -4.78 7.30
CA ALA A 132 0.42 -3.54 8.02
C ALA A 132 0.89 -3.81 9.46
N ALA A 133 0.21 -4.72 10.17
CA ALA A 133 0.61 -5.13 11.52
C ALA A 133 2.00 -5.79 11.54
N GLY A 134 2.31 -6.63 10.55
CA GLY A 134 3.62 -7.25 10.38
C GLY A 134 4.73 -6.19 10.20
N VAL A 135 4.52 -5.20 9.33
CA VAL A 135 5.45 -4.09 9.12
C VAL A 135 5.63 -3.24 10.39
N GLY A 136 4.54 -2.91 11.08
CA GLY A 136 4.58 -2.17 12.35
C GLY A 136 5.33 -2.91 13.45
N SER A 137 5.23 -4.25 13.48
CA SER A 137 5.96 -5.08 14.45
C SER A 137 7.48 -5.02 14.25
N LEU A 138 7.95 -5.00 13.00
CA LEU A 138 9.37 -4.88 12.64
C LEU A 138 9.94 -3.54 13.08
N TYR A 139 9.19 -2.46 12.83
CA TYR A 139 9.52 -1.12 13.31
C TYR A 139 9.65 -1.08 14.85
N ALA A 140 8.65 -1.59 15.57
CA ALA A 140 8.64 -1.59 17.03
C ALA A 140 9.80 -2.42 17.62
N GLN A 141 10.22 -3.49 16.95
CA GLN A 141 11.38 -4.27 17.34
C GLN A 141 12.69 -3.49 17.18
N GLN A 142 12.89 -2.80 16.04
CA GLN A 142 14.08 -1.98 15.80
C GLN A 142 14.23 -0.86 16.85
N LEU A 143 13.13 -0.21 17.22
CA LEU A 143 13.13 0.85 18.24
C LEU A 143 13.57 0.35 19.62
N ARG A 144 13.14 -0.87 20.00
CA ARG A 144 13.53 -1.51 21.26
C ARG A 144 15.00 -1.89 21.28
N GLU A 145 15.51 -2.42 20.17
CA GLU A 145 16.92 -2.79 20.02
C GLU A 145 17.85 -1.56 20.10
N ASP A 146 17.49 -0.45 19.46
CA ASP A 146 18.26 0.80 19.55
C ASP A 146 18.25 1.40 20.96
N SER A 147 17.10 1.37 21.64
CA SER A 147 16.98 1.83 23.03
C SER A 147 17.88 1.02 23.98
N ARG A 148 17.96 -0.31 23.77
CA ARG A 148 18.78 -1.21 24.58
C ARG A 148 20.28 -0.97 24.38
N LYS A 149 20.71 -0.67 23.14
CA LYS A 149 22.10 -0.31 22.83
C LYS A 149 22.50 1.02 23.48
N ASN A 150 21.57 1.98 23.58
CA ASN A 150 21.84 3.28 24.21
C ASN A 150 21.88 3.24 25.74
N LEU A 151 21.22 2.28 26.39
CA LEU A 151 21.22 2.12 27.86
C LEU A 151 22.44 1.34 28.40
N GLY A 152 23.12 0.58 27.54
CA GLY A 152 24.19 -0.36 27.92
C GLY A 152 25.62 0.13 27.72
N GLY A 153 25.84 1.42 27.47
CA GLY A 153 27.19 1.96 27.21
C GLY A 153 27.41 3.35 27.77
#